data_AF-A0A2U3QA18-F1
#
_entry.id   AF-A0A2U3QA18-F1
#
_cell.length_a   1.000
_cell.length_b   1.000
_cell.length_c   1.000
_cell.angle_alpha   90.00
_cell.angle_beta   90.00
_cell.angle_gamma   90.00
#
_symmetry.space_group_name_H-M   'P 1'
#
loop_
_entity.id
_entity.type
_entity.pdbx_description
1 polymer ?
#
loop_
_entity_poly.entity_id
_entity_poly.type
_entity_poly.pdbx_seq_one_letter_code
_entity_poly.pdbx_strand_id
1 'polypeptide(L)'
;MDADRDAVPDDIAALKKALAVERAKGLEIAAELAVAPAKASEDEVLIAQQKLQIAKLKHQIYGQRSERSSRLIEQLALTFEELESDATEDELAAERAVAKATTVREFTRKRSDARPSLSISHTSWW
;
A
#
# COMPACT_ATOMS: atom_id res chain seq x y z
N MET A 1 16.89 28.64 -15.88
CA MET A 1 15.56 28.89 -16.46
C MET A 1 14.60 28.45 -15.37
N ASP A 2 14.35 29.32 -14.39
CA ASP A 2 13.71 28.96 -13.11
C ASP A 2 12.64 29.97 -12.67
N ALA A 3 12.32 30.96 -13.52
CA ALA A 3 11.43 32.07 -13.18
C ALA A 3 10.00 31.62 -12.80
N ASP A 4 9.54 30.47 -13.28
CA ASP A 4 8.22 29.91 -12.92
C ASP A 4 8.19 29.18 -11.56
N ARG A 5 9.35 28.74 -11.04
CA ARG A 5 9.42 28.08 -9.71
C ARG A 5 9.31 29.09 -8.56
N ASP A 6 9.75 30.32 -8.82
CA ASP A 6 9.81 31.40 -7.83
C ASP A 6 8.56 32.30 -7.85
N ALA A 7 7.66 32.11 -8.82
CA ALA A 7 6.37 32.80 -8.88
C ALA A 7 5.37 32.17 -7.90
N VAL A 8 5.65 32.34 -6.60
CA VAL A 8 4.77 31.92 -5.52
C VAL A 8 3.49 32.76 -5.59
N PRO A 9 2.30 32.15 -5.72
CA PRO A 9 1.06 32.91 -5.64
C PRO A 9 0.93 33.55 -4.25
N ASP A 10 0.82 34.87 -4.16
CA ASP A 10 0.57 35.57 -2.89
C ASP A 10 -0.88 35.37 -2.38
N ASP A 11 -1.74 34.74 -3.18
CA ASP A 11 -3.10 34.40 -2.79
C ASP A 11 -3.15 33.12 -1.94
N ILE A 12 -3.67 33.26 -0.72
CA ILE A 12 -3.85 32.16 0.25
C ILE A 12 -4.67 31.02 -0.34
N ALA A 13 -5.68 31.30 -1.18
CA ALA A 13 -6.49 30.25 -1.80
C ALA A 13 -5.67 29.44 -2.82
N ALA A 14 -4.88 30.11 -3.65
CA ALA A 14 -3.94 29.48 -4.59
C ALA A 14 -2.88 28.63 -3.85
N LEU A 15 -2.32 29.12 -2.74
CA LEU A 15 -1.35 28.37 -1.93
C LEU A 15 -1.96 27.11 -1.31
N LYS A 16 -3.18 27.18 -0.77
CA LYS A 16 -3.89 26.01 -0.23
C LYS A 16 -4.11 24.94 -1.30
N LYS A 17 -4.44 25.36 -2.52
CA LYS A 17 -4.61 24.45 -3.67
C LYS A 17 -3.30 23.79 -4.08
N ALA A 18 -2.21 24.57 -4.17
CA ALA A 18 -0.88 24.04 -4.48
C ALA A 18 -0.43 23.01 -3.43
N LEU A 19 -0.62 23.31 -2.14
CA LEU A 19 -0.32 22.39 -1.05
C LEU A 19 -1.16 21.10 -1.12
N ALA A 20 -2.43 21.19 -1.47
CA ALA A 20 -3.29 20.01 -1.63
C ALA A 20 -2.82 19.12 -2.80
N VAL A 21 -2.39 19.72 -3.91
CA VAL A 21 -1.83 19.00 -5.07
C VAL A 21 -0.52 18.30 -4.69
N GLU A 22 0.40 18.99 -4.02
CA GLU A 22 1.68 18.39 -3.62
C GLU A 22 1.49 17.27 -2.59
N ARG A 23 0.55 17.42 -1.65
CA ARG A 23 0.18 16.34 -0.72
C ARG A 23 -0.41 15.13 -1.44
N ALA A 24 -1.23 15.34 -2.46
CA ALA A 24 -1.79 14.24 -3.25
C ALA A 24 -0.67 13.46 -3.97
N LYS A 25 0.26 14.17 -4.63
CA LYS A 25 1.42 13.54 -5.27
C LYS A 25 2.30 12.79 -4.26
N GLY A 26 2.54 13.38 -3.10
CA GLY A 26 3.33 12.75 -2.04
C GLY A 26 2.70 11.43 -1.55
N LEU A 27 1.38 11.35 -1.47
CA LEU A 27 0.66 10.13 -1.11
C LEU A 27 0.71 9.08 -2.24
N GLU A 28 0.60 9.48 -3.50
CA GLU A 28 0.75 8.57 -4.65
C GLU A 28 2.15 7.93 -4.66
N ILE A 29 3.21 8.73 -4.50
CA ILE A 29 4.58 8.24 -4.43
C ILE A 29 4.78 7.33 -3.21
N ALA A 30 4.24 7.70 -2.05
CA ALA A 30 4.34 6.88 -0.85
C ALA A 30 3.63 5.52 -1.03
N ALA A 31 2.49 5.49 -1.74
CA ALA A 31 1.80 4.25 -2.08
C ALA A 31 2.64 3.37 -3.01
N GLU A 32 3.21 3.94 -4.07
CA GLU A 32 4.07 3.20 -4.99
C GLU A 32 5.32 2.63 -4.30
N LEU A 33 5.95 3.43 -3.43
CA LEU A 33 7.14 3.00 -2.69
C LEU A 33 6.84 1.93 -1.65
N ALA A 34 5.66 1.93 -1.03
CA ALA A 34 5.29 0.95 -0.01
C ALA A 34 5.01 -0.45 -0.59
N VAL A 35 4.74 -0.57 -1.89
CA VAL A 35 4.54 -1.88 -2.55
C VAL A 35 5.86 -2.66 -2.66
N ALA A 36 6.99 -1.98 -2.83
CA ALA A 36 8.30 -2.63 -2.96
C ALA A 36 8.75 -3.43 -1.71
N PRO A 37 8.72 -2.87 -0.48
CA PRO A 37 9.07 -3.62 0.72
C PRO A 37 8.10 -4.78 0.97
N ALA A 38 6.79 -4.60 0.79
CA ALA A 38 5.81 -5.69 0.95
C ALA A 38 6.10 -6.89 0.04
N LYS A 39 6.47 -6.65 -1.22
CA LYS A 39 6.87 -7.73 -2.14
C LYS A 39 8.19 -8.38 -1.74
N ALA A 40 9.15 -7.58 -1.27
CA ALA A 40 10.44 -8.09 -0.83
C ALA A 40 10.28 -9.00 0.40
N SER A 41 9.44 -8.62 1.37
CA SER A 41 9.17 -9.44 2.55
C SER A 41 8.34 -10.68 2.21
N GLU A 42 7.39 -10.61 1.26
CA GLU A 42 6.71 -11.80 0.72
C GLU A 42 7.70 -12.79 0.08
N ASP A 43 8.65 -12.30 -0.72
CA ASP A 43 9.72 -13.13 -1.30
C ASP A 43 10.61 -13.77 -0.21
N GLU A 44 10.93 -13.03 0.85
CA GLU A 44 11.71 -13.55 1.99
C GLU A 44 10.99 -14.70 2.72
N VAL A 45 9.68 -14.57 2.93
CA VAL A 45 8.82 -15.64 3.48
C VAL A 45 8.88 -16.88 2.61
N LEU A 46 8.75 -16.74 1.29
CA LEU A 46 8.80 -17.86 0.35
C LEU A 46 10.17 -18.56 0.39
N ILE A 47 11.26 -17.80 0.46
CA ILE A 47 12.62 -18.34 0.61
C ILE A 47 12.77 -19.08 1.95
N ALA A 48 12.26 -18.54 3.05
CA ALA A 48 12.30 -19.17 4.37
C ALA A 48 11.50 -20.47 4.41
N GLN A 49 10.30 -20.49 3.81
CA GLN A 49 9.48 -21.69 3.67
C GLN A 49 10.23 -22.80 2.93
N GLN A 50 10.85 -22.47 1.80
CA GLN A 50 11.61 -23.43 1.00
C GLN A 50 12.82 -23.98 1.77
N LYS A 51 13.56 -23.13 2.50
CA LYS A 51 14.67 -23.57 3.36
C LYS A 51 14.20 -24.56 4.43
N LEU A 52 13.09 -24.26 5.10
CA LEU A 52 12.49 -25.15 6.10
C LEU A 52 12.07 -26.49 5.48
N GLN A 53 11.44 -26.47 4.31
CA GLN A 53 11.03 -27.70 3.61
C GLN A 53 12.23 -28.54 3.20
N ILE A 54 13.29 -27.93 2.66
CA ILE A 54 14.54 -28.63 2.33
C ILE A 54 15.16 -29.26 3.58
N ALA A 55 15.19 -28.55 4.71
CA ALA A 55 15.71 -29.09 5.96
C ALA A 55 14.90 -30.30 6.45
N LYS A 56 13.55 -30.24 6.38
CA LYS A 56 12.66 -31.35 6.72
C LYS A 56 12.91 -32.57 5.83
N LEU A 57 13.03 -32.38 4.52
CA LEU A 57 13.34 -33.46 3.57
C LEU A 57 14.71 -34.08 3.83
N LYS A 58 15.74 -33.26 4.08
CA LYS A 58 17.08 -33.74 4.44
C LYS A 58 17.06 -34.55 5.75
N HIS A 59 16.29 -34.13 6.75
CA HIS A 59 16.14 -34.85 8.00
C HIS A 59 15.48 -36.23 7.80
N GLN A 60 14.47 -36.32 6.93
CA GLN A 60 13.83 -37.59 6.57
C GLN A 60 14.81 -38.56 5.89
N ILE A 61 15.69 -38.07 5.00
CA ILE A 61 16.66 -38.92 4.28
C ILE A 61 17.85 -39.32 5.15
N TYR A 62 18.46 -38.35 5.84
CA TYR A 62 19.79 -38.52 6.44
C TYR A 62 19.77 -38.80 7.94
N GLY A 63 18.64 -38.66 8.62
CA GLY A 63 18.51 -39.22 9.97
C GLY A 63 17.47 -38.56 10.84
N GLN A 64 16.35 -39.27 11.03
CA GLN A 64 15.31 -39.00 12.04
C GLN A 64 15.84 -38.90 13.48
N ARG A 65 17.00 -39.53 13.79
CA ARG A 65 17.63 -39.50 15.12
C ARG A 65 18.68 -38.39 15.30
N SER A 66 18.89 -37.53 14.30
CA SER A 66 19.89 -36.45 14.40
C SER A 66 19.32 -35.25 15.14
N GLU A 67 19.74 -35.10 16.40
CA GLU A 67 19.38 -33.95 17.26
C GLU A 67 19.75 -32.61 16.61
N ARG A 68 20.95 -32.51 16.00
CA ARG A 68 21.40 -31.30 15.28
C ARG A 68 20.42 -30.88 14.18
N SER A 69 19.91 -31.83 13.40
CA SER A 69 18.97 -31.52 12.32
C SER A 69 17.60 -31.10 12.82
N SER A 70 17.16 -31.68 13.95
CA SER A 70 15.89 -31.31 14.59
C SER A 70 15.95 -29.87 15.11
N ARG A 71 17.04 -29.50 15.81
CA ARG A 71 17.28 -28.12 16.26
C ARG A 71 17.34 -27.12 15.10
N LEU A 72 17.95 -27.49 13.97
CA LEU A 72 17.97 -26.63 12.79
C LEU A 72 16.56 -26.40 12.21
N ILE A 73 15.72 -27.44 12.18
CA ILE A 73 14.33 -27.31 11.72
C ILE A 73 13.54 -26.39 12.64
N GLU A 74 13.70 -26.53 13.96
CA GLU A 74 13.06 -25.65 14.95
C GLU A 74 13.49 -24.20 14.77
N GLN A 75 14.80 -23.95 14.60
CA GLN A 75 15.32 -22.60 14.36
C GLN A 75 14.76 -22.01 13.07
N LEU A 76 14.74 -22.78 11.97
CA LEU A 76 14.18 -22.32 10.69
C LEU A 76 12.67 -22.08 10.76
N ALA A 77 11.95 -22.85 11.57
CA ALA A 77 10.52 -22.66 11.79
C ALA A 77 10.24 -21.35 12.52
N LEU A 78 11.01 -21.04 13.56
CA LEU A 78 10.89 -19.76 14.28
C LEU A 78 11.18 -18.58 13.36
N THR A 79 12.28 -18.63 12.58
CA THR A 79 12.61 -17.54 11.64
C THR A 79 11.56 -17.37 10.53
N PHE A 80 10.89 -18.46 10.15
CA PHE A 80 9.82 -18.40 9.16
C PHE A 80 8.60 -17.68 9.72
N GLU A 81 8.21 -17.98 10.96
CA GLU A 81 7.09 -17.31 11.65
C GLU A 81 7.37 -15.81 11.86
N GLU A 82 8.61 -15.44 12.23
CA GLU A 82 9.03 -14.05 12.34
C GLU A 82 8.88 -13.30 11.00
N LEU A 83 9.40 -13.88 9.91
CA LEU A 83 9.30 -13.27 8.57
C LEU A 83 7.86 -13.22 8.06
N GLU A 84 7.01 -14.21 8.38
CA GLU A 84 5.58 -14.16 8.05
C GLU A 84 4.90 -12.98 8.74
N SER A 85 5.21 -12.74 10.02
CA SER A 85 4.69 -11.57 10.74
C SER A 85 5.14 -10.28 10.07
N ASP A 86 6.43 -10.12 9.80
CA ASP A 86 6.99 -8.91 9.17
C ASP A 86 6.36 -8.66 7.78
N ALA A 87 6.20 -9.71 6.97
CA ALA A 87 5.55 -9.60 5.66
C ALA A 87 4.10 -9.14 5.76
N THR A 88 3.35 -9.65 6.75
CA THR A 88 1.96 -9.19 6.96
C THR A 88 1.90 -7.73 7.42
N GLU A 89 2.87 -7.26 8.21
CA GLU A 89 2.94 -5.86 8.62
C GLU A 89 3.24 -4.95 7.43
N ASP A 90 4.17 -5.35 6.56
CA ASP A 90 4.53 -4.60 5.36
C ASP A 90 3.40 -4.58 4.33
N GLU A 91 2.69 -5.70 4.14
CA GLU A 91 1.51 -5.77 3.29
C GLU A 91 0.44 -4.77 3.77
N LEU A 92 0.12 -4.78 5.07
CA LEU A 92 -0.82 -3.84 5.68
C LEU A 92 -0.35 -2.39 5.55
N ALA A 93 0.96 -2.13 5.63
CA ALA A 93 1.52 -0.80 5.43
C ALA A 93 1.33 -0.33 3.97
N ALA A 94 1.56 -1.21 3.00
CA ALA A 94 1.32 -0.95 1.58
C ALA A 94 -0.17 -0.68 1.30
N GLU A 95 -1.07 -1.52 1.81
CA GLU A 95 -2.52 -1.33 1.66
C GLU A 95 -2.97 0.02 2.22
N ARG A 96 -2.50 0.40 3.42
CA ARG A 96 -2.81 1.69 4.03
C ARG A 96 -2.28 2.86 3.20
N ALA A 97 -1.10 2.74 2.62
CA ALA A 97 -0.53 3.79 1.76
C ALA A 97 -1.35 3.95 0.48
N VAL A 98 -1.72 2.83 -0.16
CA VAL A 98 -2.59 2.81 -1.35
C VAL A 98 -3.97 3.39 -1.02
N ALA A 99 -4.60 2.99 0.08
CA ALA A 99 -5.91 3.49 0.50
C ALA A 99 -5.92 5.01 0.75
N LYS A 100 -4.83 5.56 1.31
CA LYS A 100 -4.69 7.01 1.51
C LYS A 100 -4.57 7.74 0.17
N ALA A 101 -3.79 7.21 -0.77
CA ALA A 101 -3.65 7.80 -2.11
C ALA A 101 -4.98 7.77 -2.89
N THR A 102 -5.73 6.66 -2.84
CA THR A 102 -7.02 6.53 -3.51
C THR A 102 -8.09 7.43 -2.90
N THR A 103 -8.16 7.54 -1.57
CA THR A 103 -9.11 8.44 -0.89
C THR A 103 -8.90 9.90 -1.29
N VAL A 104 -7.64 10.34 -1.41
CA VAL A 104 -7.33 11.71 -1.89
C VAL A 104 -7.74 11.89 -3.35
N ARG A 105 -7.51 10.89 -4.19
CA ARG A 105 -8.01 10.90 -5.58
C ARG A 105 -9.53 10.97 -5.64
N GLU A 106 -10.26 10.24 -4.80
CA GLU A 106 -11.73 10.31 -4.73
C GLU A 106 -12.24 11.67 -4.25
N PHE A 107 -11.54 12.32 -3.31
CA PHE A 107 -11.84 13.68 -2.89
C PHE A 107 -11.68 14.71 -4.03
N THR A 108 -10.90 14.40 -5.08
CA THR A 108 -10.83 15.22 -6.30
C THR A 108 -12.00 14.99 -7.28
N ARG A 109 -12.91 14.03 -7.03
CA ARG A 109 -14.11 13.84 -7.85
C ARG A 109 -15.15 14.90 -7.49
N LYS A 110 -15.24 15.94 -8.32
CA LYS A 110 -16.34 16.92 -8.31
C LYS A 110 -17.68 16.17 -8.47
N ARG A 111 -18.42 16.00 -7.38
CA ARG A 111 -19.80 15.49 -7.41
C ARG A 111 -20.60 16.47 -8.28
N SER A 112 -21.02 16.05 -9.48
CA SER A 112 -21.84 16.90 -10.34
C SER A 112 -23.14 17.18 -9.60
N ASP A 113 -23.41 18.44 -9.28
CA ASP A 113 -24.64 18.85 -8.62
C ASP A 113 -25.84 18.25 -9.34
N ALA A 114 -26.70 17.59 -8.58
CA ALA A 114 -27.97 17.10 -9.09
C ALA A 114 -28.72 18.29 -9.71
N ARG A 115 -28.92 18.23 -11.03
CA ARG A 115 -29.75 19.20 -11.76
C ARG A 115 -31.11 19.31 -11.05
N PRO A 116 -31.59 20.51 -10.68
CA PRO A 116 -32.97 20.66 -10.24
C PRO A 116 -33.88 20.34 -11.42
N SER A 117 -34.72 19.31 -11.30
CA SER A 117 -35.79 19.05 -12.26
C SER A 117 -36.77 20.22 -12.17
N LEU A 118 -36.76 21.09 -13.19
CA LEU A 118 -37.78 22.11 -13.36
C LEU A 118 -39.15 21.43 -13.42
N SER A 119 -39.96 21.65 -12.38
CA SER A 119 -41.40 21.37 -12.40
C SER A 119 -42.03 22.32 -13.43
N ILE A 120 -42.44 21.78 -14.57
CA ILE A 120 -43.23 22.50 -15.56
C ILE A 120 -44.60 22.77 -14.92
N SER A 121 -44.79 24.00 -14.45
CA SER A 121 -46.09 24.50 -13.99
C SER A 121 -47.03 24.61 -15.20
N HIS A 122 -48.09 23.82 -15.19
CA HIS A 122 -49.16 23.80 -16.18
C HIS A 122 -50.04 25.05 -16.00
N THR A 123 -49.82 26.10 -16.79
CA THR A 123 -50.74 27.25 -16.83
C THR A 123 -51.87 26.97 -17.82
N SER A 124 -53.06 26.89 -17.24
CA SER A 124 -54.41 26.90 -17.78
C SER A 124 -54.56 27.62 -19.13
N TRP A 125 -55.12 26.91 -20.12
CA TRP A 125 -55.69 27.50 -21.34
C TRP A 125 -57.10 28.03 -21.05
N TRP A 126 -57.31 29.30 -21.35
CA TRP A 126 -58.60 29.88 -21.75
C TRP A 126 -58.54 30.12 -23.25
#